data_AF-A0A9J6H3D5-F1
#
_entry.id   AF-A0A9J6H3D5-F1
#
_cell.length_a   1.000
_cell.length_b   1.000
_cell.length_c   1.000
_cell.angle_alpha   90.00
_cell.angle_beta   90.00
_cell.angle_gamma   90.00
#
_symmetry.space_group_name_H-M   'P 1'
#
loop_
_entity.id
_entity.type
_entity.pdbx_description
1 polymer ?
#
loop_
_entity_poly.entity_id
_entity_poly.type
_entity_poly.pdbx_seq_one_letter_code
_entity_poly.pdbx_strand_id
1 'polypeptide(L)'
;MVKENFHVDMSCVTEFAKAEMYKHITVKTVDAENVISRGTCFLELDLYTVKSEDLHCIQENFMCCCYGHGRVHAFVIWFSVEFPRDVILSTSPYDSETHWQQTVLYINPVDVKQDSEIRGTVTINPSADHHRMLDVELAFTVDGRQARKQVYRMNDSGP
;
A
#
# COMPACT_ATOMS: atom_id res chain seq x y z
N MET A 1 4.26 -23.33 -11.06
CA MET A 1 4.52 -23.84 -9.69
C MET A 1 3.67 -25.06 -9.32
N VAL A 2 2.34 -25.00 -9.09
CA VAL A 2 1.58 -26.21 -8.65
C VAL A 2 1.47 -27.28 -9.75
N LYS A 3 1.11 -26.87 -10.98
CA LYS A 3 1.00 -27.76 -12.14
C LYS A 3 2.32 -28.43 -12.51
N GLU A 4 3.42 -27.73 -12.31
CA GLU A 4 4.77 -28.23 -12.63
C GLU A 4 5.32 -29.14 -11.52
N ASN A 5 5.03 -28.83 -10.25
CA ASN A 5 5.59 -29.56 -9.11
C ASN A 5 4.73 -30.75 -8.67
N PHE A 6 3.42 -30.71 -8.90
CA PHE A 6 2.46 -31.71 -8.42
C PHE A 6 1.58 -32.29 -9.54
N HIS A 7 1.76 -31.84 -10.78
CA HIS A 7 0.94 -32.28 -11.93
C HIS A 7 -0.58 -32.03 -11.77
N VAL A 8 -0.97 -31.13 -10.86
CA VAL A 8 -2.35 -30.71 -10.64
C VAL A 8 -2.54 -29.29 -11.18
N ASP A 9 -3.47 -29.11 -12.11
CA ASP A 9 -3.82 -27.80 -12.66
C ASP A 9 -4.80 -27.06 -11.73
N MET A 10 -4.29 -26.07 -11.01
CA MET A 10 -5.07 -25.18 -10.15
C MET A 10 -5.30 -23.80 -10.77
N SER A 11 -5.15 -23.66 -12.09
CA SER A 11 -5.35 -22.37 -12.78
C SER A 11 -6.75 -21.78 -12.52
N CYS A 12 -7.75 -22.62 -12.32
CA CYS A 12 -9.12 -22.21 -11.97
C CYS A 12 -9.23 -21.42 -10.64
N VAL A 13 -8.29 -21.58 -9.72
CA VAL A 13 -8.29 -20.90 -8.41
C VAL A 13 -7.66 -19.50 -8.50
N THR A 14 -6.88 -19.23 -9.55
CA THR A 14 -6.09 -18.00 -9.67
C THR A 14 -6.94 -16.74 -9.56
N GLU A 15 -8.09 -16.71 -10.25
CA GLU A 15 -8.94 -15.52 -10.28
C GLU A 15 -9.62 -15.29 -8.92
N PHE A 16 -10.06 -16.38 -8.28
CA PHE A 16 -10.61 -16.33 -6.93
C PHE A 16 -9.55 -15.82 -5.92
N ALA A 17 -8.34 -16.36 -5.97
CA ALA A 17 -7.25 -15.96 -5.08
C ALA A 17 -6.85 -14.49 -5.26
N LYS A 18 -6.79 -14.00 -6.51
CA LYS A 18 -6.55 -12.58 -6.79
C LYS A 18 -7.67 -11.70 -6.26
N ALA A 19 -8.92 -12.06 -6.55
CA ALA A 19 -10.08 -11.30 -6.08
C ALA A 19 -10.11 -11.19 -4.55
N GLU A 20 -9.67 -12.22 -3.84
CA GLU A 20 -9.58 -12.18 -2.38
C GLU A 20 -8.39 -11.35 -1.90
N MET A 21 -7.20 -11.56 -2.46
CA MET A 21 -6.00 -10.79 -2.12
C MET A 21 -6.17 -9.28 -2.34
N TYR A 22 -6.93 -8.90 -3.37
CA TYR A 22 -7.19 -7.50 -3.71
C TYR A 22 -8.14 -6.80 -2.73
N LYS A 23 -8.89 -7.51 -1.89
CA LYS A 23 -9.77 -6.89 -0.89
C LYS A 23 -9.06 -6.53 0.41
N HIS A 24 -7.86 -7.05 0.63
CA HIS A 24 -7.26 -7.10 1.96
C HIS A 24 -5.93 -6.39 2.01
N ILE A 25 -5.69 -5.72 3.13
CA ILE A 25 -4.39 -5.15 3.46
C ILE A 25 -3.45 -6.31 3.79
N THR A 26 -2.30 -6.37 3.12
CA THR A 26 -1.25 -7.36 3.42
C THR A 26 -0.10 -6.67 4.15
N VAL A 27 0.32 -7.21 5.29
CA VAL A 27 1.54 -6.79 5.98
C VAL A 27 2.65 -7.77 5.62
N LYS A 28 3.69 -7.28 4.95
CA LYS A 28 4.86 -8.09 4.59
C LYS A 28 6.08 -7.23 4.32
N THR A 29 7.26 -7.84 4.40
CA THR A 29 8.52 -7.22 4.00
C THR A 29 8.57 -7.06 2.48
N VAL A 30 9.03 -5.90 2.02
CA VAL A 30 9.21 -5.56 0.60
C VAL A 30 10.65 -5.20 0.36
N ASP A 31 11.33 -5.91 -0.53
CA ASP A 31 12.69 -5.57 -0.92
C ASP A 31 12.72 -4.24 -1.69
N ALA A 32 13.70 -3.39 -1.39
CA ALA A 32 13.88 -2.09 -2.06
C ALA A 32 13.94 -2.19 -3.59
N GLU A 33 14.48 -3.28 -4.13
CA GLU A 33 14.56 -3.53 -5.58
C GLU A 33 13.18 -3.67 -6.25
N ASN A 34 12.15 -4.02 -5.49
CA ASN A 34 10.77 -4.12 -5.98
C ASN A 34 10.06 -2.75 -6.02
N VAL A 35 10.66 -1.69 -5.47
CA VAL A 35 10.09 -0.33 -5.48
C VAL A 35 10.47 0.39 -6.76
N ILE A 36 9.52 0.52 -7.68
CA ILE A 36 9.74 1.06 -9.03
C ILE A 36 9.35 2.54 -9.20
N SER A 37 9.19 3.27 -8.10
CA SER A 37 8.87 4.71 -8.12
C SER A 37 9.46 5.44 -6.92
N ARG A 38 9.54 6.77 -7.03
CA ARG A 38 9.88 7.62 -5.88
C ARG A 38 8.75 7.62 -4.86
N GLY A 39 9.07 7.33 -3.60
CA GLY A 39 8.13 7.46 -2.49
C GLY A 39 7.71 8.92 -2.26
N THR A 40 6.47 9.13 -1.85
CA THR A 40 5.97 10.44 -1.46
C THR A 40 5.42 10.39 -0.04
N CYS A 41 5.72 11.41 0.76
CA CYS A 41 5.01 11.63 2.01
C CYS A 41 3.66 12.24 1.66
N PHE A 42 2.57 11.59 2.08
CA PHE A 42 1.21 12.10 1.90
C PHE A 42 0.56 12.52 3.21
N LEU A 43 1.11 12.16 4.37
CA LEU A 43 0.55 12.48 5.68
C LEU A 43 1.69 12.71 6.68
N GLU A 44 1.62 13.84 7.38
CA GLU A 44 2.49 14.17 8.50
C GLU A 44 1.61 14.49 9.72
N LEU A 45 1.88 13.84 10.85
CA LEU A 45 1.09 14.00 12.07
C LEU A 45 1.98 14.54 13.18
N ASP A 46 1.78 15.82 13.51
CA ASP A 46 2.39 16.41 14.70
C ASP A 46 1.56 16.05 15.94
N LEU A 47 2.09 15.14 16.75
CA LEU A 47 1.45 14.65 17.97
C LEU A 47 1.22 15.74 19.04
N TYR A 48 1.86 16.91 18.94
CA TYR A 48 1.60 18.04 19.84
C TYR A 48 0.34 18.84 19.48
N THR A 49 -0.09 18.78 18.21
CA THR A 49 -1.14 19.64 17.68
C THR A 49 -2.35 18.88 17.15
N VAL A 50 -2.16 17.62 16.74
CA VAL A 50 -3.21 16.76 16.19
C VAL A 50 -4.34 16.52 17.20
N LYS A 51 -5.58 16.55 16.72
CA LYS A 51 -6.77 16.23 17.51
C LYS A 51 -7.33 14.88 17.09
N SER A 52 -8.07 14.24 18.00
CA SER A 52 -8.80 13.00 17.67
C SER A 52 -9.76 13.17 16.50
N GLU A 53 -10.30 14.37 16.32
CA GLU A 53 -11.20 14.71 15.21
C GLU A 53 -10.51 14.61 13.84
N ASP A 54 -9.22 14.97 13.77
CA ASP A 54 -8.41 14.94 12.55
C ASP A 54 -8.09 13.50 12.12
N LEU A 55 -8.23 12.54 13.03
CA LEU A 55 -7.90 11.13 12.82
C LEU A 55 -9.12 10.26 12.48
N HIS A 56 -10.34 10.83 12.51
CA HIS A 56 -11.55 10.08 12.19
C HIS A 56 -11.66 9.69 10.71
N CYS A 57 -11.16 10.54 9.82
CA CYS A 57 -11.12 10.30 8.38
C CYS A 57 -9.95 11.08 7.79
N ILE A 58 -8.88 10.36 7.45
CA ILE A 58 -7.72 10.95 6.79
C ILE A 58 -7.92 10.77 5.29
N GLN A 59 -7.88 11.85 4.52
CA GLN A 59 -7.97 11.79 3.07
C GLN A 59 -6.89 12.68 2.44
N GLU A 60 -5.88 12.06 1.86
CA GLU A 60 -4.69 12.76 1.38
C GLU A 60 -4.37 12.42 -0.06
N ASN A 61 -3.84 13.40 -0.78
CA ASN A 61 -3.42 13.22 -2.17
C ASN A 61 -1.95 12.83 -2.24
N PHE A 62 -1.61 11.99 -3.21
CA PHE A 62 -0.25 11.56 -3.47
C PHE A 62 0.08 11.62 -4.96
N MET A 63 1.37 11.70 -5.26
CA MET A 63 1.91 11.62 -6.61
C MET A 63 3.25 10.88 -6.58
N CYS A 64 3.41 9.90 -7.46
CA CYS A 64 4.65 9.15 -7.62
C CYS A 64 5.08 9.15 -9.08
N CYS A 65 6.39 9.22 -9.33
CA CYS A 65 6.99 9.09 -10.66
C CYS A 65 7.75 7.77 -10.75
N CYS A 66 7.47 6.98 -11.80
CA CYS A 66 8.10 5.68 -12.01
C CYS A 66 9.52 5.81 -12.58
N TYR A 67 10.44 4.96 -12.11
CA TYR A 67 11.84 4.98 -12.52
C TYR A 67 12.09 4.36 -13.91
N GLY A 68 11.19 3.53 -14.41
CA GLY A 68 11.44 2.74 -15.61
C GLY A 68 10.22 2.01 -16.14
N HIS A 69 10.43 1.17 -17.15
CA HIS A 69 9.39 0.32 -17.71
C HIS A 69 9.17 -0.91 -16.83
N GLY A 70 7.91 -1.17 -16.50
CA GLY A 70 7.55 -2.29 -15.65
C GLY A 70 6.06 -2.33 -15.39
N ARG A 71 5.68 -3.14 -14.40
CA ARG A 71 4.28 -3.35 -14.03
C ARG A 71 4.12 -3.13 -12.54
N VAL A 72 3.24 -2.19 -12.19
CA VAL A 72 2.87 -1.92 -10.80
C VAL A 72 1.86 -2.96 -10.37
N HIS A 73 2.20 -3.74 -9.34
CA HIS A 73 1.33 -4.77 -8.78
C HIS A 73 0.66 -4.35 -7.47
N ALA A 74 1.26 -3.39 -6.76
CA ALA A 74 0.79 -2.92 -5.47
C ALA A 74 1.33 -1.52 -5.16
N PHE A 75 0.69 -0.87 -4.19
CA PHE A 75 1.25 0.28 -3.49
C PHE A 75 1.80 -0.18 -2.13
N VAL A 76 2.91 0.42 -1.73
CA VAL A 76 3.58 0.11 -0.46
C VAL A 76 3.50 1.37 0.40
N ILE A 77 2.96 1.22 1.60
CA ILE A 77 2.83 2.27 2.61
C ILE A 77 3.71 1.87 3.80
N TRP A 78 4.46 2.85 4.30
CA TRP A 78 5.27 2.74 5.50
C TRP A 78 5.21 4.07 6.25
N PHE A 79 5.82 4.13 7.42
CA PHE A 79 5.88 5.35 8.21
C PHE A 79 7.27 5.57 8.78
N SER A 80 7.49 6.76 9.32
CA SER A 80 8.66 7.05 10.12
C SER A 80 8.22 7.88 11.32
N VAL A 81 8.89 7.69 12.45
CA VAL A 81 8.64 8.46 13.67
C VAL A 81 9.91 9.22 14.00
N GLU A 82 9.76 10.53 14.20
CA GLU A 82 10.82 11.39 14.67
C GLU A 82 10.70 11.60 16.18
N PHE A 83 11.79 11.33 16.88
CA PHE A 83 11.94 11.58 18.31
C PHE A 83 12.77 12.84 18.52
N PRO A 84 12.67 13.50 19.69
CA PRO A 84 13.54 14.63 20.02
C PRO A 84 15.02 14.29 19.83
N ARG A 85 15.80 15.29 19.40
CA ARG A 85 17.24 15.16 19.07
C ARG A 85 17.52 14.37 17.80
N ASP A 86 16.68 14.56 16.78
CA ASP A 86 16.89 14.08 15.41
C ASP A 86 17.04 12.55 15.29
N VAL A 87 16.39 11.79 16.19
CA VAL A 87 16.38 10.32 16.13
C VAL A 87 15.16 9.88 15.32
N ILE A 88 15.39 9.15 14.24
CA ILE A 88 14.32 8.67 13.34
C ILE A 88 14.25 7.15 13.39
N LEU A 89 13.05 6.62 13.65
CA LEU A 89 12.71 5.22 13.42
C LEU A 89 11.94 5.12 12.11
N SER A 90 12.52 4.48 11.09
CA SER A 90 11.84 4.24 9.82
C SER A 90 11.42 2.79 9.65
N THR A 91 10.26 2.57 9.01
CA THR A 91 9.81 1.26 8.52
C THR A 91 9.91 1.15 7.00
N SER A 92 10.67 2.05 6.38
CA SER A 92 10.93 2.10 4.94
C SER A 92 11.52 0.79 4.40
N PRO A 93 11.13 0.34 3.20
CA PRO A 93 11.76 -0.81 2.54
C PRO A 93 13.24 -0.57 2.17
N TYR A 94 13.70 0.69 2.25
CA TYR A 94 15.11 1.06 2.03
C TYR A 94 15.97 0.97 3.31
N ASP A 95 15.34 0.86 4.48
CA ASP A 95 16.02 0.80 5.77
C ASP A 95 16.02 -0.63 6.34
N SER A 96 16.63 -0.80 7.52
CA SER A 96 16.65 -2.10 8.20
C SER A 96 15.24 -2.57 8.55
N GLU A 97 14.98 -3.86 8.34
CA GLU A 97 13.67 -4.47 8.60
C GLU A 97 13.24 -4.29 10.07
N THR A 98 11.95 -4.00 10.24
CA THR A 98 11.30 -3.93 11.55
C THR A 98 10.10 -4.88 11.59
N HIS A 99 9.62 -5.21 12.80
CA HIS A 99 8.44 -6.07 12.96
C HIS A 99 7.15 -5.48 12.36
N TRP A 100 7.10 -4.18 12.09
CA TRP A 100 5.96 -3.54 11.40
C TRP A 100 5.91 -3.89 9.92
N GLN A 101 7.05 -4.26 9.32
CA GLN A 101 7.18 -4.49 7.89
C GLN A 101 6.58 -3.33 7.07
N GLN A 102 5.95 -3.60 5.93
CA GLN A 102 5.23 -2.61 5.15
C GLN A 102 3.78 -3.04 4.87
N THR A 103 2.92 -2.04 4.70
CA THR A 103 1.54 -2.22 4.28
C THR A 103 1.48 -2.28 2.75
N VAL A 104 1.01 -3.39 2.21
CA VAL A 104 0.95 -3.66 0.76
C VAL A 104 -0.50 -3.72 0.30
N LEU A 105 -0.84 -2.85 -0.65
CA LEU A 105 -2.16 -2.72 -1.26
C LEU A 105 -2.10 -3.22 -2.70
N TYR A 106 -2.48 -4.47 -2.93
CA TYR A 106 -2.43 -5.07 -4.26
C TYR A 106 -3.49 -4.51 -5.20
N ILE A 107 -3.11 -4.28 -6.45
CA ILE A 107 -4.00 -3.80 -7.51
C ILE A 107 -4.04 -4.77 -8.67
N ASN A 108 -5.07 -4.64 -9.51
CA ASN A 108 -4.99 -5.15 -10.87
C ASN A 108 -3.80 -4.50 -11.58
N PRO A 109 -2.81 -5.28 -12.05
CA PRO A 109 -1.55 -4.70 -12.45
C PRO A 109 -1.67 -3.66 -13.56
N VAL A 110 -0.81 -2.64 -13.51
CA VAL A 110 -0.77 -1.55 -14.50
C VAL A 110 0.62 -1.46 -15.10
N ASP A 111 0.70 -1.40 -16.42
CA ASP A 111 1.97 -1.15 -17.11
C ASP A 111 2.32 0.34 -17.01
N VAL A 112 3.57 0.61 -16.62
CA VAL A 112 4.15 1.95 -16.46
C VAL A 112 5.46 2.03 -17.23
N LYS A 113 5.80 3.22 -17.70
CA LYS A 113 7.10 3.51 -18.32
C LYS A 113 7.90 4.44 -17.43
N GLN A 114 9.15 4.69 -17.84
CA GLN A 114 9.95 5.74 -17.21
C GLN A 114 9.17 7.07 -17.24
N ASP A 115 9.19 7.76 -16.11
CA ASP A 115 8.50 9.03 -15.88
C ASP A 115 6.97 8.96 -15.99
N SER A 116 6.39 7.74 -16.01
CA SER A 116 4.94 7.59 -15.82
C SER A 116 4.54 8.16 -14.48
N GLU A 117 3.48 8.95 -14.48
CA GLU A 117 3.00 9.67 -13.32
C GLU A 117 1.77 8.96 -12.76
N ILE A 118 1.83 8.60 -11.48
CA ILE A 118 0.71 8.03 -10.75
C ILE A 118 0.22 9.07 -9.77
N ARG A 119 -1.02 9.56 -9.96
CA ARG A 119 -1.68 10.51 -9.06
C ARG A 119 -2.88 9.85 -8.42
N GLY A 120 -3.10 10.12 -7.14
CA GLY A 120 -4.23 9.54 -6.45
C GLY A 120 -4.55 10.18 -5.12
N THR A 121 -5.53 9.57 -4.46
CA THR A 121 -5.99 9.89 -3.12
C THR A 121 -5.98 8.60 -2.32
N VAL A 122 -5.43 8.66 -1.11
CA VAL A 122 -5.52 7.64 -0.07
C VAL A 122 -6.49 8.15 0.98
N THR A 123 -7.50 7.34 1.31
CA THR A 123 -8.39 7.60 2.45
C THR A 123 -8.22 6.50 3.48
N ILE A 124 -7.98 6.85 4.73
CA ILE A 124 -7.78 5.93 5.86
C ILE A 124 -8.85 6.24 6.90
N ASN A 125 -9.66 5.23 7.23
CA ASN A 125 -10.76 5.34 8.19
C ASN A 125 -10.73 4.18 9.19
N PRO A 126 -11.22 4.38 10.43
CA PRO A 126 -11.58 3.28 11.30
C PRO A 126 -12.64 2.39 10.62
N SER A 127 -12.45 1.08 10.69
CA SER A 127 -13.39 0.13 10.11
C SER A 127 -14.73 0.18 10.85
N ALA A 128 -15.83 0.08 10.10
CA ALA A 128 -17.19 0.05 10.66
C ALA A 128 -17.44 -1.20 11.53
N ASP A 129 -16.76 -2.31 11.20
CA ASP A 129 -16.93 -3.59 11.88
C ASP A 129 -16.14 -3.64 13.19
N HIS A 130 -14.90 -3.12 13.18
CA HIS A 130 -14.04 -3.04 14.37
C HIS A 130 -13.24 -1.74 14.38
N HIS A 131 -13.53 -0.86 15.34
CA HIS A 131 -12.91 0.47 15.47
C HIS A 131 -11.36 0.50 15.59
N ARG A 132 -10.72 -0.65 15.84
CA ARG A 132 -9.25 -0.78 15.88
C ARG A 132 -8.64 -1.19 14.54
N MET A 133 -9.45 -1.68 13.62
CA MET A 133 -9.03 -2.00 12.25
C MET A 133 -9.15 -0.76 11.37
N LEU A 134 -8.33 -0.70 10.33
CA LEU A 134 -8.35 0.37 9.36
C LEU A 134 -8.88 -0.14 8.02
N ASP A 135 -9.78 0.64 7.45
CA ASP A 135 -10.18 0.52 6.05
C ASP A 135 -9.39 1.57 5.25
N VAL A 136 -8.75 1.12 4.17
CA VAL A 136 -7.99 1.99 3.28
C VAL A 136 -8.68 2.02 1.92
N GLU A 137 -9.05 3.20 1.45
CA GLU A 137 -9.47 3.42 0.09
C GLU A 137 -8.33 4.03 -0.71
N LEU A 138 -8.05 3.45 -1.88
CA LEU A 138 -7.07 3.95 -2.82
C LEU A 138 -7.78 4.29 -4.13
N ALA A 139 -7.72 5.56 -4.52
CA ALA A 139 -8.14 6.03 -5.83
C ALA A 139 -6.91 6.56 -6.59
N PHE A 140 -6.68 6.14 -7.83
CA PHE A 140 -5.52 6.61 -8.60
C PHE A 140 -5.74 6.60 -10.11
N THR A 141 -4.89 7.34 -10.80
CA THR A 141 -4.76 7.40 -12.26
C THR A 141 -3.30 7.22 -12.63
N VAL A 142 -3.04 6.67 -13.82
CA VAL A 142 -1.69 6.56 -14.39
C VAL A 142 -1.67 7.36 -15.68
N ASP A 143 -0.77 8.34 -15.79
CA ASP A 143 -0.67 9.29 -16.91
C ASP A 143 -2.02 9.97 -17.24
N GLY A 144 -2.85 10.27 -16.23
CA GLY A 144 -4.18 10.87 -16.44
C GLY A 144 -5.18 9.98 -17.17
N ARG A 145 -4.92 8.67 -17.29
CA ARG A 145 -5.84 7.69 -17.89
C ARG A 145 -6.99 7.38 -16.92
N GLN A 146 -7.78 6.36 -17.26
CA GLN A 146 -8.94 5.92 -16.47
C GLN A 146 -8.63 5.77 -14.97
N ALA A 147 -9.41 6.47 -14.15
CA ALA A 147 -9.34 6.37 -12.70
C ALA A 147 -9.71 4.96 -12.23
N ARG A 148 -8.94 4.45 -11.28
CA ARG A 148 -9.18 3.19 -10.59
C ARG A 148 -9.42 3.50 -9.13
N LYS A 149 -10.34 2.78 -8.51
CA LYS A 149 -10.66 2.91 -7.10
C LYS A 149 -10.84 1.52 -6.49
N GLN A 150 -10.25 1.33 -5.31
CA GLN A 150 -10.26 0.06 -4.61
C GLN A 150 -10.28 0.30 -3.10
N VAL A 151 -11.00 -0.55 -2.38
CA VAL A 151 -11.11 -0.49 -0.91
C VAL A 151 -10.49 -1.75 -0.34
N TYR A 152 -9.65 -1.57 0.67
CA TYR A 152 -8.92 -2.60 1.37
C TYR A 152 -9.37 -2.63 2.82
N ARG A 153 -9.59 -3.83 3.35
CA ARG A 153 -9.87 -4.04 4.76
C ARG A 153 -8.69 -4.72 5.43
N MET A 154 -8.46 -4.39 6.68
CA MET A 154 -7.56 -5.19 7.51
C MET A 154 -8.29 -6.49 7.87
N ASN A 155 -7.60 -7.63 7.73
CA ASN A 155 -8.16 -8.90 8.18
C ASN A 155 -7.85 -9.14 9.65
N ASP A 156 -8.78 -9.80 10.35
CA ASP A 156 -8.57 -10.34 11.70
C ASP A 156 -7.52 -11.47 11.73
N SER A 157 -7.06 -11.94 10.58
CA SER A 157 -5.92 -12.86 10.47
C SER A 157 -4.61 -12.08 10.65
N GLY A 158 -4.37 -11.64 11.88
CA GLY A 158 -3.01 -11.45 12.38
C GLY A 158 -2.24 -12.79 12.33
N PRO A 159 -0.90 -12.75 12.45
CA PRO A 159 -0.08 -13.97 12.49
C PRO A 159 -0.51 -14.95 13.60
#